data_AF-A0A6G4QV88-F1
#
_entry.id   AF-A0A6G4QV88-F1
#
_cell.length_a   1.000
_cell.length_b   1.000
_cell.length_c   1.000
_cell.angle_alpha   90.00
_cell.angle_beta   90.00
_cell.angle_gamma   90.00
#
_symmetry.space_group_name_H-M   'P 1'
#
loop_
_entity.id
_entity.type
_entity.pdbx_description
1 polymer ?
#
loop_
_entity_poly.entity_id
_entity_poly.type
_entity_poly.pdbx_seq_one_letter_code
_entity_poly.pdbx_strand_id
1 'polypeptide(L)' 'MAAFPNLGRATRSGVRLHSVKPWIIVYRPVTGGVEVLRVLDGRRDLDVLIGKKT' A
#
# COMPACT_ATOMS: atom_id res chain seq x y z
N MET A 1 5.33 -8.48 6.54
CA MET A 1 6.02 -7.84 5.40
C MET A 1 7.51 -8.05 5.38
N ALA A 2 8.27 -7.70 6.43
CA ALA A 2 9.73 -7.89 6.40
C ALA A 2 10.15 -9.35 6.15
N ALA A 3 9.48 -10.31 6.80
CA ALA A 3 9.69 -11.74 6.56
C ALA A 3 9.15 -12.25 5.21
N PHE A 4 8.23 -11.50 4.58
CA PHE A 4 7.60 -11.86 3.30
C PHE A 4 7.51 -10.63 2.40
N PRO A 5 8.64 -10.14 1.84
CA PRO A 5 8.67 -8.87 1.09
C PRO A 5 7.76 -8.87 -0.14
N ASN A 6 7.46 -10.05 -0.68
CA ASN A 6 6.64 -10.22 -1.87
C ASN A 6 5.13 -10.44 -1.60
N LEU A 7 4.66 -10.26 -0.36
CA LEU A 7 3.27 -10.51 0.05
C LEU A 7 2.24 -9.56 -0.59
N GLY A 8 2.58 -8.28 -0.76
CA GLY A 8 1.68 -7.27 -1.33
C GLY A 8 1.55 -7.35 -2.84
N ARG A 9 0.45 -6.87 -3.41
CA ARG A 9 0.23 -6.81 -4.87
C ARG A 9 1.25 -5.86 -5.51
N ALA A 10 2.00 -6.34 -6.50
CA ALA A 10 2.91 -5.50 -7.27
C ALA A 10 2.15 -4.57 -8.24
N THR A 11 2.67 -3.37 -8.42
CA THR A 11 2.21 -2.37 -9.41
C THR A 11 3.17 -2.29 -10.59
N ARG A 12 2.75 -1.59 -11.66
CA ARG A 12 3.62 -1.32 -12.82
C ARG A 12 4.86 -0.49 -12.48
N SER A 13 4.84 0.30 -11.40
CA SER A 13 5.99 1.11 -10.98
C SER A 13 6.95 0.36 -10.04
N GLY A 14 6.72 -0.92 -9.78
CA GLY A 14 7.59 -1.74 -8.91
C GLY A 14 7.33 -1.58 -7.41
N VAL A 15 6.42 -0.69 -7.00
CA VAL A 15 5.93 -0.64 -5.61
C VAL A 15 4.88 -1.72 -5.37
N ARG A 16 4.74 -2.12 -4.11
CA ARG A 16 3.78 -3.12 -3.65
C ARG A 16 2.74 -2.50 -2.72
N LEU A 17 1.50 -2.96 -2.84
CA LEU A 17 0.39 -2.58 -1.97
C LEU A 17 -0.04 -3.76 -1.13
N HIS A 18 -0.23 -3.55 0.16
CA HIS A 18 -0.80 -4.54 1.06
C HIS A 18 -1.90 -3.92 1.90
N SER A 19 -3.07 -4.53 1.85
CA SER A 19 -4.24 -4.07 2.58
C SER A 19 -4.28 -4.74 3.95
N VAL A 20 -4.25 -3.91 5.00
CA VAL A 20 -4.49 -4.32 6.38
C VAL A 20 -5.58 -3.39 6.87
N LYS A 21 -6.85 -3.83 6.82
CA LYS A 21 -8.01 -2.92 7.04
C LYS A 21 -7.88 -2.14 8.37
N PRO A 22 -8.18 -0.82 8.38
CA PRO A 22 -8.62 0.02 7.25
C PRO A 22 -7.49 0.56 6.36
N TRP A 23 -6.24 0.23 6.63
CA TRP A 23 -5.07 0.82 5.99
C TRP A 23 -4.63 0.12 4.69
N ILE A 24 -3.97 0.89 3.85
CA ILE A 24 -3.21 0.38 2.70
C ILE A 24 -1.75 0.80 2.89
N ILE A 25 -0.86 -0.19 2.96
CA ILE A 25 0.57 0.03 3.08
C ILE A 25 1.18 -0.02 1.68
N VAL A 26 1.83 1.07 1.27
CA VAL A 26 2.61 1.17 0.04
C VAL A 26 4.08 1.03 0.39
N TYR A 27 4.76 0.06 -0.20
CA TYR A 27 6.15 -0.28 0.15
C TYR A 27 6.92 -0.82 -1.06
N ARG A 28 8.25 -0.95 -0.94
CA ARG A 28 9.07 -1.71 -1.88
C ARG A 28 10.03 -2.65 -1.14
N PRO A 29 10.30 -3.87 -1.66
CA PRO A 29 11.40 -4.69 -1.17
C PRO A 29 12.75 -4.00 -1.41
N VAL A 30 13.66 -4.13 -0.46
CA VAL A 30 15.05 -3.67 -0.57
C VAL A 30 15.98 -4.78 -0.06
N THR A 31 17.28 -4.70 -0.35
CA THR A 31 18.25 -5.64 0.19
C THR A 31 18.18 -5.64 1.73
N GLY A 32 17.89 -6.79 2.32
CA GLY A 32 17.78 -6.94 3.78
C GLY A 32 16.43 -6.52 4.38
N GLY A 33 15.42 -6.14 3.60
CA GLY A 33 14.11 -5.81 4.18
C GLY A 33 13.09 -5.18 3.23
N VAL A 34 12.31 -4.24 3.79
CA VAL A 34 11.28 -3.48 3.07
C VAL A 34 11.37 -2.01 3.46
N GLU A 35 11.16 -1.12 2.49
CA GLU A 35 11.01 0.31 2.71
C GLU A 35 9.53 0.67 2.60
N VAL A 36 8.96 1.19 3.69
CA VAL A 36 7.58 1.69 3.71
C VAL A 36 7.57 3.10 3.14
N LEU A 37 6.85 3.29 2.05
CA LEU A 37 6.77 4.56 1.35
C LEU A 37 5.64 5.41 1.91
N ARG A 38 4.44 4.84 2.06
CA ARG A 38 3.23 5.49 2.58
C ARG A 38 2.35 4.50 3.33
N VAL A 39 1.62 5.00 4.32
CA VAL A 39 0.48 4.32 4.93
C VAL A 39 -0.74 5.21 4.68
N LEU A 40 -1.71 4.66 3.95
CA LEU A 40 -2.95 5.34 3.58
C LEU A 40 -4.07 4.86 4.49
N ASP A 41 -4.99 5.76 4.88
CA ASP A 41 -6.21 5.38 5.57
C ASP A 41 -7.31 5.19 4.52
N GLY A 42 -7.67 3.94 4.25
CA GLY A 42 -8.68 3.61 3.24
C GLY A 42 -10.06 4.20 3.54
N ARG A 43 -10.37 4.62 4.77
CA ARG A 43 -11.64 5.32 5.06
C ARG A 43 -11.65 6.73 4.51
N ARG A 44 -10.51 7.43 4.59
CA ARG A 44 -10.40 8.85 4.23
C ARG A 44 -9.97 9.02 2.78
N ASP A 45 -9.06 8.15 2.33
CA ASP A 45 -8.47 8.25 0.99
C ASP A 45 -9.36 7.63 -0.09
N LEU A 46 -10.18 6.61 0.20
CA LEU A 46 -11.13 6.08 -0.78
C LEU A 46 -12.26 7.06 -1.08
N ASP A 47 -12.74 7.82 -0.09
CA ASP A 47 -13.77 8.84 -0.31
C ASP A 47 -13.28 9.95 -1.25
N VAL A 48 -11.98 10.29 -1.19
CA VAL A 48 -11.33 11.23 -2.12
C VAL A 48 -11.13 10.60 -3.50
N LEU A 49 -10.72 9.32 -3.56
CA LEU A 49 -10.47 8.59 -4.81
C LEU A 49 -11.73 8.22 -5.59
N ILE A 50 -12.82 7.90 -4.90
CA ILE A 50 -14.09 7.50 -5.52
C ILE A 50 -14.82 8.73 -6.08
N GLY A 51 -14.49 9.93 -5.59
CA GLY A 51 -15.20 11.15 -5.90
C GLY A 51 -16.62 11.05 -5.36
N LYS A 52 -17.00 11.91 -4.43
CA LYS A 52 -18.41 12.06 -4.09
C LYS A 52 -19.18 12.35 -5.38
N LYS A 53 -19.93 11.36 -5.89
CA LYS A 53 -21.09 11.61 -6.75
C LYS A 53 -22.04 12.44 -5.89
N THR A 54 -21.95 13.75 -6.03
CA THR A 54 -23.04 14.63 -5.67
C THR A 54 -24.02 14.61 -6.82
#